data_AF-A0AAW7D444-F1
#
_entry.id   AF-A0AAW7D444-F1
#
_cell.length_a   1.000
_cell.length_b   1.000
_cell.length_c   1.000
_cell.angle_alpha   90.00
_cell.angle_beta   90.00
_cell.angle_gamma   90.00
#
_symmetry.space_group_name_H-M   'P 1'
#
loop_
_entity.id
_entity.type
_entity.pdbx_description
1 polymer ?
#
loop_
_entity_poly.entity_id
_entity_poly.type
_entity_poly.pdbx_seq_one_letter_code
_entity_poly.pdbx_strand_id
1 'polypeptide(L)' 'MKKLFFNQKGIEQKQQNMAQLPSQQLQEELLIMLYDTKNWVITNFILSKHQLEKLENAPEAFLRNFSLTSMNIVCN' A
#
# COMPACT_ATOMS: atom_id res chain seq x y z
N MET A 1 -2.88 -10.91 7.99
CA MET A 1 -4.13 -10.48 7.34
C MET A 1 -4.20 -11.07 5.94
N LYS A 2 -5.40 -11.33 5.40
CA LYS A 2 -5.58 -11.75 4.01
C LYS A 2 -5.22 -10.58 3.08
N LYS A 3 -4.50 -10.84 1.98
CA LYS A 3 -4.18 -9.82 0.97
C LYS A 3 -5.47 -9.30 0.32
N LEU A 4 -5.49 -8.01 -0.01
CA LEU A 4 -6.61 -7.33 -0.68
C LEU A 4 -6.32 -7.20 -2.18
N PHE A 5 -7.33 -7.05 -3.04
CA PHE A 5 -7.05 -6.80 -4.47
C PHE A 5 -6.41 -5.43 -4.67
N PHE A 6 -5.42 -5.34 -5.58
CA PHE A 6 -4.81 -4.06 -5.92
C PHE A 6 -5.70 -3.25 -6.86
N ASN A 7 -6.69 -2.57 -6.27
CA ASN A 7 -7.60 -1.62 -6.91
C ASN A 7 -8.03 -0.57 -5.88
N GLN A 8 -8.82 0.43 -6.31
CA GLN A 8 -9.24 1.54 -5.45
C GLN A 8 -9.90 1.07 -4.14
N LYS A 9 -10.87 0.15 -4.23
CA LYS A 9 -11.58 -0.38 -3.07
C LYS A 9 -10.65 -1.13 -2.11
N GLY A 10 -9.72 -1.91 -2.64
CA GLY A 10 -8.73 -2.62 -1.82
C GLY A 10 -7.76 -1.66 -1.13
N ILE A 11 -7.36 -0.58 -1.80
CA ILE A 11 -6.50 0.46 -1.23
C ILE A 11 -7.23 1.19 -0.09
N GLU A 12 -8.46 1.64 -0.31
CA GLU A 12 -9.29 2.27 0.73
C GLU A 12 -9.49 1.36 1.94
N GLN A 13 -9.75 0.07 1.71
CA GLN A 13 -9.89 -0.89 2.79
C GLN A 13 -8.57 -1.13 3.55
N LYS A 14 -7.42 -1.15 2.85
CA LYS A 14 -6.11 -1.23 3.53
C LYS A 14 -5.84 0.03 4.36
N GLN A 15 -6.21 1.21 3.86
CA GLN A 15 -6.09 2.47 4.63
C GLN A 15 -6.93 2.43 5.90
N GLN A 16 -8.19 1.96 5.82
CA GLN A 16 -9.05 1.77 6.99
C GLN A 16 -8.47 0.76 7.99
N ASN A 17 -7.94 -0.36 7.50
CA ASN A 17 -7.28 -1.36 8.34
C ASN A 17 -6.05 -0.78 9.05
N MET A 18 -5.28 0.07 8.36
CA MET A 18 -4.10 0.72 8.93
C MET A 18 -4.46 1.77 9.98
N ALA A 19 -5.55 2.53 9.78
CA ALA A 19 -6.04 3.49 10.77
C ALA A 19 -6.51 2.83 12.09
N GLN A 20 -6.74 1.52 12.09
CA GLN A 20 -7.12 0.73 13.26
C GLN A 20 -5.90 0.04 13.93
N LEU A 21 -4.70 0.17 13.35
CA LEU A 21 -3.49 -0.44 13.91
C LEU A 21 -3.01 0.31 15.16
N PRO A 22 -2.43 -0.39 16.14
CA PRO A 22 -1.66 0.25 17.20
C PRO A 22 -0.55 1.14 16.63
N SER A 23 -0.25 2.26 17.27
CA SER A 23 0.68 3.28 16.76
C SER A 23 2.05 2.73 16.35
N GLN A 24 2.60 1.79 17.11
CA GLN A 24 3.88 1.15 16.77
C GLN A 24 3.79 0.34 15.46
N GLN A 25 2.74 -0.47 15.27
CA GLN A 25 2.55 -1.26 14.06
C GLN A 25 2.25 -0.36 12.85
N LEU A 26 1.52 0.73 13.08
CA LEU A 26 1.27 1.72 12.05
C LEU A 26 2.58 2.39 11.61
N GLN A 27 3.44 2.77 12.56
CA GLN A 27 4.73 3.36 12.28
C GLN A 27 5.64 2.40 11.49
N GLU A 28 5.66 1.10 11.84
CA GLU A 28 6.40 0.08 11.11
C GLU A 28 5.90 -0.06 9.65
N GLU A 29 4.58 -0.15 9.44
CA GLU A 29 4.00 -0.21 8.10
C GLU A 29 4.34 1.05 7.26
N LEU A 30 4.26 2.24 7.87
CA LEU A 30 4.60 3.50 7.21
C LEU A 30 6.08 3.59 6.83
N LEU A 31 6.98 3.12 7.70
CA LEU A 31 8.42 3.06 7.40
C LEU A 31 8.70 2.14 6.22
N ILE A 32 8.10 0.94 6.19
CA ILE A 32 8.26 0.02 5.06
C ILE A 32 7.70 0.65 3.78
N MET A 33 6.56 1.35 3.85
CA MET A 33 6.01 2.08 2.71
C MET A 33 6.95 3.17 2.18
N LEU A 34 7.67 3.88 3.06
CA LEU A 34 8.59 4.95 2.69
C LEU A 34 9.86 4.41 2.02
N TYR A 35 10.43 3.33 2.56
CA TYR A 35 11.72 2.79 2.10
C TYR A 35 11.59 1.70 1.04
N ASP A 36 10.46 0.98 1.00
CA ASP A 36 10.23 -0.14 0.11
C ASP A 36 8.74 -0.30 -0.25
N THR A 37 8.18 0.75 -0.85
CA THR A 37 6.77 0.77 -1.29
C THR A 37 6.45 -0.41 -2.19
N LYS A 38 7.40 -0.84 -3.03
CA LYS A 38 7.21 -1.95 -3.97
C LYS A 38 6.93 -3.26 -3.21
N ASN A 39 7.81 -3.65 -2.29
CA ASN A 39 7.60 -4.88 -1.54
C ASN A 39 6.41 -4.76 -0.58
N TRP A 40 6.15 -3.56 -0.04
CA TRP A 40 4.95 -3.33 0.73
C TRP A 40 3.67 -3.63 -0.08
N VAL A 41 3.59 -3.16 -1.33
CA VAL A 41 2.45 -3.43 -2.21
C VAL A 41 2.32 -4.92 -2.53
N ILE A 42 3.41 -5.60 -2.87
CA ILE A 42 3.42 -7.05 -3.15
C ILE A 42 2.97 -7.86 -1.93
N THR A 43 3.34 -7.42 -0.74
CA THR A 43 3.01 -8.11 0.51
C THR A 43 1.56 -7.91 0.91
N ASN A 44 1.01 -6.72 0.67
CA ASN A 44 -0.33 -6.35 1.13
C ASN A 44 -1.44 -6.61 0.12
N PHE A 45 -1.11 -6.69 -1.18
CA PHE A 45 -2.09 -6.81 -2.23
C PHE A 45 -1.89 -8.03 -3.13
N ILE A 46 -3.00 -8.48 -3.70
CA ILE A 46 -3.07 -9.41 -4.82
C ILE A 46 -3.03 -8.56 -6.08
N LEU A 47 -1.96 -8.71 -6.85
CA LEU A 47 -1.78 -8.07 -8.14
C LEU A 47 -2.10 -9.06 -9.26
N SER A 48 -2.71 -8.57 -10.35
CA SER A 48 -2.73 -9.32 -11.60
C SER A 48 -1.34 -9.40 -12.20
N LYS A 49 -1.12 -10.34 -13.13
CA LYS A 49 0.17 -10.49 -13.82
C LYS A 49 0.63 -9.18 -14.48
N HIS A 50 -0.28 -8.48 -15.16
CA HIS A 50 -0.01 -7.19 -15.80
C HIS A 50 0.36 -6.09 -14.80
N GLN A 51 -0.31 -6.08 -13.63
CA GLN A 51 0.01 -5.12 -12.58
C GLN A 51 1.40 -5.39 -11.97
N LEU A 52 1.76 -6.67 -11.79
CA LEU A 52 3.09 -7.05 -11.33
C LEU A 52 4.17 -6.64 -12.34
N GLU A 53 3.96 -6.93 -13.64
CA GLU A 53 4.88 -6.52 -14.70
C GLU A 53 5.07 -5.00 -14.75
N LYS A 54 4.00 -4.22 -14.58
CA LYS A 54 4.10 -2.76 -14.50
C LYS A 54 4.84 -2.28 -13.25
N LEU A 55 4.60 -2.92 -12.11
CA LEU A 55 5.27 -2.60 -10.85
C LEU A 55 6.78 -2.92 -10.92
N GLU A 56 7.19 -3.97 -11.63
CA GLU A 56 8.61 -4.31 -11.81
C GLU A 56 9.32 -3.38 -12.79
N ASN A 57 8.68 -3.05 -13.92
CA ASN A 57 9.32 -2.26 -14.97
C ASN A 57 9.30 -0.75 -14.71
N ALA A 58 8.26 -0.23 -14.07
CA ALA A 58 8.09 1.21 -13.84
C ALA A 58 7.37 1.49 -12.51
N PRO A 59 7.98 1.12 -11.36
CA PRO A 59 7.33 1.18 -10.05
C PRO A 59 6.80 2.58 -9.70
N GLU A 60 7.61 3.63 -9.86
CA GLU A 60 7.18 4.98 -9.51
C GLU A 60 5.99 5.46 -10.36
N ALA A 61 6.03 5.24 -11.67
CA ALA A 61 4.97 5.67 -12.57
C ALA A 61 3.68 4.87 -12.34
N PHE A 62 3.82 3.57 -12.05
CA PHE A 62 2.69 2.71 -11.70
C PHE A 62 2.04 3.15 -10.38
N LEU A 63 2.87 3.37 -9.34
CA LEU A 63 2.41 3.72 -8.00
C LEU A 63 1.86 5.14 -7.89
N ARG A 64 2.34 6.11 -8.69
CA ARG A 64 1.80 7.48 -8.72
C ARG A 64 0.29 7.56 -9.01
N ASN A 65 -0.25 6.59 -9.75
CA ASN A 65 -1.68 6.53 -10.05
C ASN A 65 -2.54 6.14 -8.85
N PHE A 66 -1.90 5.68 -7.78
CA PHE A 66 -2.55 5.26 -6.55
C PHE A 66 -2.14 6.24 -5.46
N SER A 67 -3.10 6.95 -4.87
CA SER A 67 -2.86 7.92 -3.78
C SER A 67 -2.43 7.27 -2.47
N LEU A 68 -1.41 6.41 -2.52
CA LEU A 68 -0.74 5.79 -1.39
C LEU A 68 0.20 6.79 -0.70
N THR A 69 0.65 7.81 -1.42
CA THR A 69 1.62 8.82 -0.96
C THR A 69 1.04 9.87 -0.02
N SER A 70 -0.29 9.99 0.06
CA SER A 70 -0.97 10.93 0.95
C SER A 70 -1.92 10.18 1.88
N MET A 71 -1.37 9.24 2.65
CA MET A 71 -2.01 8.84 3.89
C MET A 71 -1.97 10.05 4.84
N ASN A 72 -2.94 10.96 4.71
CA ASN A 72 -3.35 11.86 5.79
C ASN A 72 -3.99 10.98 6.88
N ILE A 73 -3.16 10.18 7.54
CA ILE A 73 -3.52 9.56 8.81
C ILE A 73 -3.55 10.73 9.79
N VAL A 74 -4.75 11.24 10.04
CA VAL A 74 -5.00 12.09 11.20
C VAL A 74 -4.75 11.18 12.40
N CYS A 75 -3.56 11.29 13.01
CA CYS A 75 -3.34 10.80 14.36
C CYS A 75 -4.25 11.63 15.25
N ASN A 76 -5.38 11.06 15.67
CA ASN A 76 -6.12 11.56 16.83
C ASN A 76 -5.39 11.17 18.11
#